data_AF-A0A930DQI5-F1
#
_entry.id   AF-A0A930DQI5-F1
#
_cell.length_a   1.000
_cell.length_b   1.000
_cell.length_c   1.000
_cell.angle_alpha   90.00
_cell.angle_beta   90.00
_cell.angle_gamma   90.00
#
_symmetry.space_group_name_H-M   'P 1'
#
loop_
_entity.id
_entity.type
_entity.pdbx_description
1 polymer ?
#
loop_
_entity_poly.entity_id
_entity_poly.type
_entity_poly.pdbx_seq_one_letter_code
_entity_poly.pdbx_strand_id
1 'polypeptide(L)'
;MSEKAIIQESWTSGINPISLCAFDYEAIEKPTKALMHQAARFMYFNRGIGKIKIDGVEFDIRPHTLCAITPWRVTDIIDVRDTLHLSLIVYDYQFLNTVLKFTPGLEEESVSLLNFLLSHPVIYLDKEQSSRIDHIM
;
A
#
# COMPACT_ATOMS: atom_id res chain seq x y z
N MET A 1 21.71 15.85 7.23
CA MET A 1 21.63 14.81 8.30
C MET A 1 20.76 13.69 7.72
N SER A 2 21.27 12.46 7.68
CA SER A 2 20.50 11.33 7.12
C SER A 2 19.40 10.94 8.11
N GLU A 3 18.14 11.28 7.84
CA GLU A 3 17.01 10.79 8.62
C GLU A 3 16.93 9.28 8.46
N LYS A 4 17.16 8.56 9.57
CA LYS A 4 17.09 7.10 9.58
C LYS A 4 15.62 6.69 9.59
N ALA A 5 15.21 5.86 8.63
CA ALA A 5 13.88 5.27 8.62
C ALA A 5 13.67 4.39 9.85
N ILE A 6 12.45 4.42 10.39
CA ILE A 6 12.03 3.51 11.45
C ILE A 6 11.61 2.20 10.78
N ILE A 7 11.93 1.06 11.39
CA ILE A 7 11.46 -0.25 10.90
C ILE A 7 10.09 -0.50 11.49
N GLN A 8 9.10 -0.79 10.64
CA GLN A 8 7.82 -1.25 11.15
C GLN A 8 7.94 -2.67 11.69
N GLU A 9 7.36 -2.90 12.87
CA GLU A 9 7.21 -4.25 13.41
C GLU A 9 6.40 -5.13 12.44
N SER A 10 6.78 -6.41 12.36
CA SER A 10 6.07 -7.45 11.62
C SER A 10 4.70 -7.70 12.25
N TRP A 11 3.75 -6.79 12.07
CA TRP A 11 2.36 -7.00 12.46
C TRP A 11 1.67 -7.83 11.38
N THR A 12 1.98 -9.12 11.37
CA THR A 12 1.07 -10.18 10.93
C THR A 12 0.50 -10.80 12.19
N SER A 13 -0.66 -10.31 12.63
CA SER A 13 -1.59 -10.93 13.57
C SER A 13 -0.99 -11.88 14.64
N GLY A 14 -0.71 -11.36 15.84
CA GLY A 14 -0.51 -12.20 17.02
C GLY A 14 -1.73 -13.02 17.46
N ILE A 15 -2.79 -13.13 16.63
CA ILE A 15 -4.11 -13.67 17.03
C ILE A 15 -4.61 -14.76 16.07
N ASN A 16 -4.15 -14.86 14.81
CA ASN A 16 -4.62 -15.94 13.92
C ASN A 16 -3.64 -16.24 12.76
N PRO A 17 -2.94 -17.39 12.75
CA PRO A 17 -2.05 -17.80 11.66
C PRO A 17 -2.76 -18.07 10.32
N ILE A 18 -4.10 -17.94 10.25
CA ILE A 18 -4.92 -18.06 9.04
C ILE A 18 -5.23 -16.68 8.42
N SER A 19 -4.95 -15.55 9.09
CA SER A 19 -5.31 -14.23 8.53
C SER A 19 -4.41 -13.87 7.35
N LEU A 20 -4.94 -13.99 6.14
CA LEU A 20 -4.24 -13.69 4.88
C LEU A 20 -3.89 -12.21 4.74
N CYS A 21 -4.67 -11.36 5.40
CA CYS A 21 -4.48 -9.92 5.46
C CYS A 21 -5.12 -9.33 6.71
N ALA A 22 -4.72 -8.11 7.05
CA ALA A 22 -5.33 -7.25 8.05
C ALA A 22 -5.84 -5.98 7.36
N PHE A 23 -6.98 -5.48 7.82
CA PHE A 23 -7.63 -4.27 7.34
C PHE A 23 -7.61 -3.22 8.44
N ASP A 24 -7.29 -1.99 8.09
CA ASP A 24 -7.31 -0.84 9.00
C ASP A 24 -7.71 0.44 8.26
N TYR A 25 -8.04 1.50 9.00
CA TYR A 25 -8.27 2.83 8.47
C TYR A 25 -7.40 3.84 9.23
N GLU A 26 -6.70 4.68 8.47
CA GLU A 26 -5.84 5.70 9.05
C GLU A 26 -6.27 7.11 8.63
N ALA A 27 -6.09 8.06 9.55
CA ALA A 27 -6.17 9.49 9.28
C ALA A 27 -4.80 10.13 9.54
N ILE A 28 -4.20 10.73 8.50
CA ILE A 28 -2.88 11.35 8.57
C ILE A 28 -3.06 12.86 8.43
N GLU A 29 -2.86 13.58 9.53
CA GLU A 29 -3.06 15.04 9.62
C GLU A 29 -1.77 15.85 9.45
N LYS A 30 -0.60 15.17 9.47
CA LYS A 30 0.71 15.81 9.37
C LYS A 30 1.72 14.88 8.71
N PRO A 31 2.82 15.43 8.13
CA PRO A 31 3.89 14.62 7.60
C PRO A 31 4.37 13.54 8.57
N THR A 32 4.65 12.36 8.04
CA THR A 32 5.13 11.21 8.81
C THR A 32 6.64 11.08 8.71
N LYS A 33 7.25 10.33 9.63
CA LYS A 33 8.65 9.92 9.47
C LYS A 33 8.75 8.79 8.45
N ALA A 34 9.92 8.67 7.83
CA ALA A 34 10.25 7.53 6.98
C ALA A 34 10.08 6.21 7.72
N LEU A 35 9.32 5.29 7.13
CA LEU A 35 8.99 3.98 7.65
C LEU A 35 9.36 2.92 6.62
N MET A 36 10.18 1.95 7.03
CA MET A 36 10.52 0.78 6.22
C MET A 36 9.53 -0.35 6.53
N HIS A 37 8.88 -0.85 5.49
CA HIS A 37 7.77 -1.78 5.63
C HIS A 37 8.22 -3.23 5.48
N GLN A 38 8.15 -4.02 6.55
CA GLN A 38 8.48 -5.45 6.46
C GLN A 38 7.42 -6.26 5.69
N ALA A 39 6.14 -5.90 5.84
CA ALA A 39 5.02 -6.54 5.15
C ALA A 39 4.51 -5.70 3.97
N ALA A 40 4.02 -6.40 2.94
CA ALA A 40 3.37 -5.77 1.80
C ALA A 40 2.03 -5.17 2.19
N ARG A 41 1.62 -4.13 1.48
CA ARG A 41 0.36 -3.44 1.75
C ARG A 41 -0.17 -2.66 0.57
N PHE A 42 -1.47 -2.44 0.61
CA PHE A 42 -2.16 -1.43 -0.18
C PHE A 42 -2.58 -0.28 0.72
N MET A 43 -2.30 0.95 0.30
CA MET A 43 -2.82 2.16 0.91
C MET A 43 -3.76 2.82 -0.09
N TYR A 44 -5.05 2.85 0.22
CA TYR A 44 -6.05 3.48 -0.64
C TYR A 44 -6.52 4.79 -0.03
N PHE A 45 -6.06 5.91 -0.59
CA PHE A 45 -6.42 7.25 -0.15
C PHE A 45 -7.74 7.67 -0.79
N ASN A 46 -8.82 7.66 -0.01
CA ASN A 46 -10.15 8.04 -0.51
C ASN A 46 -10.45 9.54 -0.32
N ARG A 47 -9.72 10.22 0.56
CA ARG A 47 -9.85 11.67 0.82
C ARG A 47 -8.50 12.30 1.16
N GLY A 48 -8.44 13.62 1.01
CA GLY A 48 -7.29 14.44 1.36
C GLY A 48 -6.36 14.72 0.18
N ILE A 49 -5.39 15.59 0.43
CA ILE A 49 -4.41 16.06 -0.55
C ILE A 49 -3.05 16.14 0.13
N GLY A 50 -2.02 15.59 -0.50
CA GLY A 50 -0.68 15.55 0.07
C GLY A 50 0.35 15.01 -0.89
N LYS A 51 1.46 14.51 -0.35
CA LYS A 51 2.48 13.78 -1.12
C LYS A 51 3.06 12.63 -0.30
N ILE A 52 3.29 11.52 -0.98
CA ILE A 52 4.06 10.38 -0.46
C ILE A 52 5.38 10.30 -1.20
N LYS A 53 6.46 10.05 -0.46
CA LYS A 53 7.74 9.66 -1.02
C LYS A 53 7.88 8.15 -0.85
N ILE A 54 8.19 7.45 -1.93
CA ILE A 54 8.41 5.99 -1.96
C ILE A 54 9.82 5.75 -2.52
N ASP A 55 10.70 5.15 -1.73
CA ASP A 55 12.10 4.89 -2.09
C ASP A 55 12.82 6.14 -2.66
N GLY A 56 12.49 7.32 -2.13
CA GLY A 56 13.07 8.60 -2.55
C GLY A 56 12.36 9.31 -3.72
N VAL A 57 11.37 8.68 -4.35
CA VAL A 57 10.58 9.28 -5.43
C VAL A 57 9.28 9.86 -4.89
N GLU A 58 8.98 11.11 -5.21
CA GLU A 58 7.75 11.78 -4.76
C GLU A 58 6.57 11.52 -5.70
N PHE A 59 5.40 11.32 -5.10
CA PHE A 59 4.12 11.17 -5.78
C PHE A 59 3.05 12.01 -5.09
N ASP A 60 2.14 12.58 -5.88
CA ASP A 60 1.00 13.29 -5.33
C ASP A 60 -0.02 12.31 -4.73
N ILE A 61 -0.61 12.72 -3.61
CA ILE A 61 -1.82 12.08 -3.09
C ILE A 61 -3.00 12.99 -3.39
N ARG A 62 -4.00 12.42 -4.03
CA ARG A 62 -5.33 13.00 -4.27
C ARG A 62 -6.39 11.94 -3.96
N PRO A 63 -7.68 12.30 -3.84
CA PRO A 63 -8.73 11.30 -3.69
C PRO A 63 -8.64 10.23 -4.80
N HIS A 64 -8.79 8.98 -4.38
CA HIS A 64 -8.70 7.77 -5.19
C HIS A 64 -7.27 7.43 -5.69
N THR A 65 -6.26 7.81 -4.93
CA THR A 65 -4.89 7.30 -5.12
C THR A 65 -4.74 5.94 -4.43
N LEU A 66 -4.29 4.92 -5.16
CA LEU A 66 -3.91 3.61 -4.63
C LEU A 66 -2.39 3.46 -4.66
N CYS A 67 -1.79 3.17 -3.51
CA CYS A 67 -0.37 2.83 -3.42
C CYS A 67 -0.19 1.34 -3.13
N ALA A 68 0.69 0.70 -3.89
CA ALA A 68 1.11 -0.69 -3.70
C ALA A 68 2.55 -0.73 -3.18
N ILE A 69 2.70 -1.08 -1.91
CA ILE A 69 3.99 -1.08 -1.24
C ILE A 69 4.41 -2.52 -1.01
N THR A 70 5.42 -2.96 -1.75
CA THR A 70 6.04 -4.27 -1.57
C THR A 70 6.95 -4.27 -0.34
N PRO A 71 7.32 -5.45 0.18
CA PRO A 71 8.22 -5.55 1.33
C PRO A 71 9.52 -4.78 1.12
N TRP A 72 10.06 -4.26 2.22
CA TRP A 72 11.31 -3.52 2.34
C TRP A 72 11.36 -2.13 1.71
N ARG A 73 10.26 -1.68 1.09
CA ARG A 73 10.15 -0.30 0.63
C ARG A 73 10.05 0.67 1.79
N VAL A 74 10.60 1.86 1.58
CA VAL A 74 10.55 2.97 2.52
C VAL A 74 9.51 3.98 2.04
N THR A 75 8.60 4.38 2.93
CA THR A 75 7.67 5.48 2.66
C THR A 75 7.67 6.54 3.74
N ASP A 76 7.40 7.78 3.35
CA ASP A 76 7.03 8.88 4.23
C ASP A 76 6.03 9.79 3.54
N ILE A 77 4.99 10.20 4.28
CA ILE A 77 4.13 11.30 3.88
C ILE A 77 4.91 12.58 4.14
N ILE A 78 5.34 13.25 3.08
CA ILE A 78 6.21 14.43 3.17
C ILE A 78 5.43 15.75 3.17
N ASP A 79 4.16 15.71 2.77
CA ASP A 79 3.26 16.86 2.71
C ASP A 79 1.82 16.42 2.98
N VAL A 80 1.10 17.20 3.80
CA VAL A 80 -0.33 17.02 4.09
C VAL A 80 -0.98 18.40 4.00
N ARG A 81 -1.69 18.62 2.90
CA ARG A 81 -2.42 19.87 2.61
C ARG A 81 -3.86 19.79 3.13
N ASP A 82 -4.48 18.62 3.00
CA ASP A 82 -5.76 18.25 3.62
C ASP A 82 -5.61 16.88 4.28
N THR A 83 -6.28 16.64 5.42
CA THR A 83 -6.22 15.37 6.15
C THR A 83 -6.43 14.19 5.21
N LEU A 84 -5.43 13.31 5.17
CA LEU A 84 -5.46 12.11 4.35
C LEU A 84 -6.23 11.03 5.09
N HIS A 85 -7.25 10.47 4.44
CA HIS A 85 -7.94 9.28 4.94
C HIS A 85 -7.61 8.12 4.03
N LEU A 86 -7.19 6.99 4.61
CA LEU A 86 -6.87 5.80 3.84
C LEU A 86 -7.44 4.53 4.43
N SER A 87 -7.82 3.60 3.55
CA SER A 87 -8.00 2.19 3.88
C SER A 87 -6.67 1.48 3.68
N LEU A 88 -6.22 0.73 4.68
CA LEU A 88 -4.97 -0.01 4.68
C LEU A 88 -5.27 -1.50 4.65
N ILE A 89 -4.66 -2.19 3.68
CA ILE A 89 -4.58 -3.67 3.69
C ILE A 89 -3.13 -4.05 3.86
N VAL A 90 -2.79 -4.74 4.94
CA VAL A 90 -1.47 -5.38 5.11
C VAL A 90 -1.64 -6.87 4.83
N TYR A 91 -0.82 -7.46 3.99
CA TYR A 91 -0.99 -8.85 3.55
C TYR A 91 0.33 -9.61 3.46
N ASP A 92 0.24 -10.94 3.56
CA ASP A 92 1.38 -11.82 3.33
C ASP A 92 1.69 -11.90 1.83
N TYR A 93 2.79 -11.25 1.44
CA TYR A 93 3.26 -11.20 0.05
C TYR A 93 3.63 -12.58 -0.50
N GLN A 94 4.23 -13.44 0.32
CA GLN A 94 4.63 -14.78 -0.12
C GLN A 94 3.41 -15.66 -0.34
N PHE A 95 2.44 -15.58 0.56
CA PHE A 95 1.17 -16.27 0.44
C PHE A 95 0.41 -15.82 -0.83
N LEU A 96 0.26 -14.51 -1.05
CA LEU A 96 -0.42 -13.99 -2.24
C LEU A 96 0.26 -14.47 -3.54
N ASN A 97 1.60 -14.40 -3.59
CA ASN A 97 2.37 -14.89 -4.72
C ASN A 97 2.18 -16.39 -4.96
N THR A 98 2.03 -17.16 -3.88
CA THR A 98 1.81 -18.61 -3.97
C THR A 98 0.44 -18.89 -4.55
N VAL A 99 -0.62 -18.29 -3.98
CA VAL A 99 -1.99 -18.49 -4.45
C VAL A 99 -2.15 -18.10 -5.91
N LEU A 100 -1.61 -16.95 -6.32
CA LEU A 100 -1.73 -16.49 -7.71
C LEU A 100 -1.04 -17.45 -8.70
N LYS A 101 0.09 -18.05 -8.33
CA LYS A 101 0.81 -19.03 -9.18
C LYS A 101 0.12 -20.38 -9.29
N PHE A 102 -0.66 -20.78 -8.29
CA PHE A 102 -1.33 -22.08 -8.25
C PHE A 102 -2.82 -22.00 -8.63
N THR A 103 -3.32 -20.79 -8.92
CA THR A 103 -4.69 -20.62 -9.42
C THR A 103 -4.70 -20.87 -10.93
N PRO A 104 -5.43 -21.88 -11.41
CA PRO A 104 -5.45 -22.21 -12.84
C PRO A 104 -5.88 -21.01 -13.69
N GLY A 105 -5.08 -20.67 -14.70
CA GLY A 105 -5.35 -19.56 -15.62
C GLY A 105 -4.84 -18.20 -15.16
N LEU A 106 -4.23 -18.09 -13.96
CA LEU A 106 -3.60 -16.86 -13.47
C LEU A 106 -2.06 -16.94 -13.43
N GLU A 107 -1.45 -18.01 -13.94
CA GLU A 107 -0.02 -18.24 -13.75
C GLU A 107 0.83 -17.12 -14.38
N GLU A 108 0.56 -16.77 -15.64
CA GLU A 108 1.27 -15.69 -16.34
C GLU A 108 0.80 -14.29 -15.89
N GLU A 109 -0.49 -14.13 -15.65
CA GLU A 109 -1.10 -12.88 -15.19
C GLU A 109 -0.57 -12.47 -13.81
N SER A 110 -0.26 -13.44 -12.94
CA SER A 110 0.31 -13.19 -11.62
C SER A 110 1.68 -12.51 -11.69
N VAL A 111 2.54 -12.96 -12.61
CA VAL A 111 3.87 -12.39 -12.81
C VAL A 111 3.75 -10.97 -13.38
N SER A 112 2.84 -10.78 -14.34
CA SER A 112 2.51 -9.47 -14.91
C SER A 112 2.03 -8.49 -13.83
N LEU A 113 1.09 -8.91 -12.98
CA LEU A 113 0.55 -8.10 -11.90
C LEU A 113 1.64 -7.69 -10.90
N LEU A 114 2.46 -8.62 -10.43
CA LEU A 114 3.52 -8.32 -9.47
C LEU A 114 4.58 -7.37 -10.04
N ASN A 115 4.98 -7.60 -11.28
CA ASN A 115 5.89 -6.69 -11.98
C ASN A 115 5.26 -5.31 -12.15
N PHE A 116 3.98 -5.25 -12.47
CA PHE A 116 3.24 -3.99 -12.57
C PHE A 116 3.24 -3.23 -11.24
N LEU A 117 2.95 -3.89 -10.11
CA LEU A 117 2.98 -3.27 -8.77
C LEU A 117 4.40 -2.81 -8.38
N LEU A 118 5.44 -3.53 -8.81
CA LEU A 118 6.82 -3.14 -8.56
C LEU A 118 7.21 -1.88 -9.35
N SER A 119 6.79 -1.78 -10.61
CA SER A 119 7.11 -0.66 -11.51
C SER A 119 6.21 0.56 -11.33
N HIS A 120 4.98 0.37 -10.88
CA HIS A 120 3.97 1.42 -10.68
C HIS A 120 3.43 1.36 -9.25
N PRO A 121 4.20 1.85 -8.26
CA PRO A 121 3.80 1.80 -6.86
C PRO A 121 2.64 2.74 -6.52
N VAL A 122 2.29 3.67 -7.41
CA VAL A 122 1.19 4.62 -7.25
C VAL A 122 0.32 4.62 -8.50
N ILE A 123 -0.98 4.47 -8.30
CA ILE A 123 -2.00 4.42 -9.34
C ILE A 123 -3.07 5.45 -8.98
N TYR A 124 -3.47 6.26 -9.95
CA TYR A 124 -4.60 7.18 -9.80
C TYR A 124 -5.81 6.55 -10.46
N LEU A 125 -6.78 6.15 -9.64
CA LEU A 125 -7.95 5.45 -10.15
C LEU A 125 -8.89 6.43 -10.85
N ASP A 126 -9.49 5.97 -11.96
CA ASP A 126 -10.65 6.63 -12.52
C ASP A 126 -11.90 6.36 -11.67
N LYS A 127 -13.04 6.95 -12.07
CA LYS A 127 -14.30 6.86 -11.34
C LYS A 127 -14.87 5.43 -11.28
N GLU A 128 -14.69 4.64 -12.33
CA GLU A 128 -15.19 3.27 -12.34
C GLU A 128 -14.33 2.39 -11.43
N GLN A 129 -13.01 2.52 -11.55
CA GLN A 129 -12.05 1.82 -10.72
C GLN A 129 -12.20 2.17 -9.24
N SER A 130 -12.35 3.46 -8.91
CA SER A 130 -12.53 3.91 -7.53
C SER A 130 -13.81 3.35 -6.92
N SER A 131 -14.92 3.39 -7.66
CA SER A 131 -16.20 2.84 -7.21
C SER A 131 -16.12 1.34 -6.93
N ARG A 132 -15.31 0.58 -7.67
CA ARG A 132 -15.10 -0.85 -7.40
C ARG A 132 -14.30 -1.07 -6.12
N ILE A 133 -13.25 -0.28 -5.89
CA ILE A 133 -12.43 -0.36 -4.67
C ILE A 133 -13.23 0.05 -3.44
N ASP A 134 -14.06 1.10 -3.54
CA ASP A 134 -14.96 1.54 -2.47
C ASP A 134 -16.00 0.50 -2.05
N HIS A 135 -16.26 -0.54 -2.86
CA HIS A 135 -17.12 -1.67 -2.49
C HIS A 135 -16.38 -2.83 -1.82
N ILE A 136 -15.05 -2.85 -1.92
CA ILE A 136 -14.19 -3.87 -1.30
C ILE A 136 -13.70 -3.40 0.08
N MET A 137 -13.45 -2.10 0.20
CA MET A 137 -12.89 -1.42 1.38
C MET A 137 -13.97 -0.79 2.26
#